data_AF-A0A367IVS0-F1
#
_entry.id   AF-A0A367IVS0-F1
#
_cell.length_a   1.000
_cell.length_b   1.000
_cell.length_c   1.000
_cell.angle_alpha   90.00
_cell.angle_beta   90.00
_cell.angle_gamma   90.00
#
_symmetry.space_group_name_H-M   'P 1'
#
loop_
_entity.id
_entity.type
_entity.pdbx_description
1 polymer ?
#
loop_
_entity_poly.entity_id
_entity_poly.type
_entity_poly.pdbx_seq_one_letter_code
_entity_poly.pdbx_strand_id
1 'polypeptide(L)'
;PHSATNANNNQRLQKLRCVFCNTDKPLDAFSQTQISKATFNPYAPHSYNKKPKQVTCKTCTSRQNTHLTCMMCNKRQPLDKFAKSQRRNAEKARCRKCIEKREKEDVWASDPDTDSDDEYDF
;
A
#
# COMPACT_ATOMS: atom_id res chain seq x y z
N PRO A 1 -2.40 46.11 -36.21
CA PRO A 1 -2.13 44.70 -36.56
C PRO A 1 -0.76 44.25 -36.03
N HIS A 2 -0.72 43.75 -34.79
CA HIS A 2 0.51 43.21 -34.20
C HIS A 2 0.40 41.70 -34.10
N SER A 3 1.19 41.03 -34.93
CA SER A 3 1.27 39.58 -35.10
C SER A 3 1.72 38.89 -33.82
N ALA A 4 0.89 37.98 -33.29
CA ALA A 4 1.23 37.10 -32.19
C ALA A 4 1.92 35.84 -32.74
N THR A 5 3.25 35.87 -32.83
CA THR A 5 4.06 34.68 -33.09
C THR A 5 4.71 34.26 -31.78
N ASN A 6 4.16 33.27 -31.09
CA ASN A 6 5.00 32.41 -30.27
C ASN A 6 4.46 30.98 -30.24
N ALA A 7 5.12 30.15 -31.03
CA ALA A 7 4.76 28.78 -31.31
C ALA A 7 5.02 27.87 -30.10
N ASN A 8 4.04 27.01 -29.82
CA ASN A 8 4.10 25.77 -29.04
C ASN A 8 5.50 25.24 -28.72
N ASN A 9 6.06 25.62 -27.57
CA ASN A 9 7.24 24.96 -26.98
C ASN A 9 6.81 23.78 -26.09
N ASN A 10 5.91 22.94 -26.62
CA ASN A 10 5.40 21.76 -25.93
C ASN A 10 6.28 20.57 -26.37
N GLN A 11 7.53 20.56 -25.91
CA GLN A 11 8.39 19.38 -26.02
C GLN A 11 7.71 18.22 -25.27
N ARG A 12 6.88 17.46 -25.98
CA ARG A 12 6.28 16.23 -25.48
C ARG A 12 7.43 15.27 -25.16
N LEU A 13 7.74 15.17 -23.89
CA LEU A 13 8.74 14.26 -23.34
C LEU A 13 8.46 12.85 -23.89
N GLN A 14 9.32 12.30 -24.75
CA GLN A 14 9.05 11.00 -25.39
C GLN A 14 9.48 9.81 -24.51
N LYS A 15 10.51 10.02 -23.69
CA LYS A 15 11.14 9.00 -22.86
C LYS A 15 11.47 9.56 -21.48
N LEU A 16 11.46 8.69 -20.49
CA LEU A 16 11.80 8.98 -19.11
C LEU A 16 12.82 7.96 -18.61
N ARG A 17 13.78 8.42 -17.81
CA ARG A 17 14.79 7.56 -17.19
C ARG A 17 14.34 7.13 -15.81
N CYS A 18 14.28 5.82 -15.58
CA CYS A 18 13.96 5.28 -14.27
C CYS A 18 15.18 5.34 -13.33
N VAL A 19 15.00 5.82 -12.10
CA VAL A 19 16.11 5.91 -11.11
C VAL A 19 16.58 4.56 -10.56
N PHE A 20 15.76 3.51 -10.65
CA PHE A 20 16.10 2.18 -10.12
C PHE A 20 16.86 1.31 -11.13
N CYS A 21 16.33 1.20 -12.36
CA CYS A 21 16.98 0.41 -13.42
C CYS A 21 17.88 1.25 -14.35
N ASN A 22 17.98 2.57 -14.12
CA ASN A 22 18.81 3.49 -14.88
C ASN A 22 18.61 3.44 -16.41
N THR A 23 17.44 3.00 -16.87
CA THR A 23 17.13 2.82 -18.29
C THR A 23 16.12 3.87 -18.76
N ASP A 24 16.36 4.44 -19.94
CA ASP A 24 15.40 5.28 -20.67
C ASP A 24 14.29 4.41 -21.26
N LYS A 25 13.04 4.70 -20.88
CA LYS A 25 11.85 3.94 -21.30
C LYS A 25 10.77 4.90 -21.85
N PRO A 26 9.88 4.42 -22.74
CA PRO A 26 8.76 5.24 -23.21
C PRO A 26 7.83 5.64 -22.06
N LEU A 27 7.04 6.69 -22.24
CA LEU A 27 6.12 7.18 -21.20
C LEU A 27 5.17 6.09 -20.68
N ASP A 28 4.67 5.19 -21.53
CA ASP A 28 3.84 4.04 -21.12
C ASP A 28 4.52 3.18 -20.03
N ALA A 29 5.85 3.08 -20.02
CA ALA A 29 6.52 2.33 -18.97
C ALA A 29 6.40 2.98 -17.57
N PHE A 30 5.79 4.16 -17.44
CA PHE A 30 5.59 4.91 -16.20
C PHE A 30 4.10 5.11 -15.90
N SER A 31 3.72 5.26 -14.63
CA SER A 31 2.34 5.61 -14.28
C SER A 31 2.04 7.07 -14.67
N GLN A 32 0.77 7.39 -14.89
CA GLN A 32 0.35 8.76 -15.20
C GLN A 32 0.84 9.77 -14.15
N THR A 33 0.81 9.38 -12.87
CA THR A 33 1.33 10.19 -11.76
C THR A 33 2.84 10.46 -11.87
N GLN A 34 3.64 9.47 -12.29
CA GLN A 34 5.08 9.62 -12.50
C GLN A 34 5.38 10.48 -13.74
N ILE A 35 4.60 10.32 -14.81
CA ILE A 35 4.69 11.16 -16.01
C ILE A 35 4.39 12.62 -15.64
N SER A 36 3.26 12.88 -14.98
CA SER A 36 2.86 14.22 -14.57
C SER A 36 3.88 14.90 -13.65
N LYS A 37 4.58 14.12 -12.81
CA LYS A 37 5.66 14.61 -11.95
C LYS A 37 6.90 15.05 -12.74
N ALA A 38 7.21 14.37 -13.84
CA ALA A 38 8.35 14.66 -14.69
C ALA A 38 8.07 15.70 -15.78
N THR A 39 6.80 15.88 -16.17
CA THR A 39 6.40 16.94 -17.07
C THR A 39 6.44 18.31 -16.39
N PHE A 40 6.77 19.34 -17.16
CA PHE A 40 6.76 20.72 -16.70
C PHE A 40 5.35 21.13 -16.24
N ASN A 41 5.25 21.69 -15.03
CA ASN A 41 3.99 22.23 -14.51
C ASN A 41 4.06 23.77 -14.46
N PRO A 42 3.31 24.49 -15.31
CA PRO A 42 3.36 25.96 -15.38
C PRO A 42 2.81 26.66 -14.13
N TYR A 43 1.98 25.98 -13.35
CA TYR A 43 1.38 26.51 -12.12
C TYR A 43 2.21 26.20 -10.87
N ALA A 44 3.28 25.42 -11.00
CA ALA A 44 4.16 25.10 -9.89
C ALA A 44 5.17 26.23 -9.64
N PRO A 45 5.62 26.44 -8.39
CA PRO A 45 6.69 27.40 -8.09
C PRO A 45 7.94 27.09 -8.92
N HIS A 46 8.71 28.12 -9.28
CA HIS A 46 9.87 28.00 -10.18
C HIS A 46 10.90 26.93 -9.72
N SER A 47 11.04 26.76 -8.40
CA SER A 47 11.90 25.74 -7.79
C SER A 47 11.46 24.30 -8.07
N TYR A 48 10.19 24.06 -8.37
CA TYR A 48 9.66 22.73 -8.67
C TYR A 48 10.22 22.22 -10.00
N ASN A 49 10.12 22.99 -11.07
CA ASN A 49 10.52 22.56 -12.41
C ASN A 49 12.05 22.51 -12.59
N LYS A 50 12.82 23.28 -11.81
CA LYS A 50 14.29 23.30 -11.87
C LYS A 50 14.95 22.03 -11.30
N LYS A 51 14.26 21.29 -10.42
CA LYS A 51 14.82 20.10 -9.75
C LYS A 51 14.66 18.85 -10.63
N PRO A 52 15.71 18.02 -10.77
CA PRO A 52 15.59 16.73 -11.46
C PRO A 52 14.57 15.85 -10.75
N LYS A 53 13.61 15.33 -11.52
CA LYS A 53 12.51 14.54 -10.98
C LYS A 53 12.91 13.07 -10.95
N GLN A 54 12.94 12.50 -9.75
CA GLN A 54 13.10 11.07 -9.59
C GLN A 54 11.79 10.36 -9.93
N VAL A 55 11.82 9.58 -11.01
CA VAL A 55 10.69 8.79 -11.50
C VAL A 55 11.04 7.30 -11.60
N THR A 56 10.02 6.48 -11.44
CA THR A 56 10.14 5.02 -11.37
C THR A 56 9.21 4.37 -12.39
N CYS A 57 9.71 3.43 -13.18
CA CYS A 57 8.87 2.69 -14.12
C CYS A 57 7.92 1.74 -13.38
N LYS A 58 6.83 1.32 -14.04
CA LYS A 58 5.83 0.37 -13.52
C LYS A 58 6.45 -0.95 -13.06
N THR A 59 7.55 -1.38 -13.67
CA THR A 59 8.26 -2.62 -13.30
C THR A 59 9.11 -2.47 -12.04
N CYS A 60 9.73 -1.32 -11.82
CA CYS A 60 10.55 -1.04 -10.63
C CYS A 60 9.73 -0.46 -9.47
N THR A 61 8.52 0.01 -9.73
CA THR A 61 7.63 0.52 -8.68
C THR A 61 7.11 -0.68 -7.88
N SER A 62 7.37 -0.69 -6.57
CA SER A 62 6.90 -1.75 -5.68
C SER A 62 5.39 -1.92 -5.81
N ARG A 63 4.95 -3.13 -6.17
CA ARG A 63 3.53 -3.45 -6.29
C ARG A 63 2.95 -3.52 -4.89
N GLN A 64 1.75 -2.96 -4.71
CA GLN A 64 1.02 -3.18 -3.47
C GLN A 64 0.79 -4.68 -3.28
N ASN A 65 1.15 -5.20 -2.11
CA ASN A 65 0.94 -6.60 -1.81
C ASN A 65 -0.56 -6.86 -1.64
N THR A 66 -1.16 -7.63 -2.54
CA THR A 66 -2.61 -7.88 -2.56
C THR A 66 -3.00 -9.08 -1.69
N HIS A 67 -2.02 -9.85 -1.22
CA HIS A 67 -2.25 -11.10 -0.48
C HIS A 67 -1.33 -11.22 0.73
N LEU A 68 -1.82 -11.84 1.79
CA LEU A 68 -1.05 -12.19 2.99
C LEU A 68 -1.22 -13.67 3.31
N THR A 69 -0.22 -14.25 3.94
CA THR A 69 -0.27 -15.63 4.45
C THR A 69 -0.61 -15.58 5.93
N CYS A 70 -1.67 -16.28 6.33
CA CYS A 70 -2.04 -16.36 7.74
C CYS A 70 -1.07 -17.26 8.50
N MET A 71 -0.48 -16.77 9.60
CA MET A 71 0.46 -17.56 10.43
C MET A 71 -0.19 -18.75 11.15
N MET A 72 -1.51 -18.74 11.34
CA MET A 72 -2.22 -19.79 12.10
C MET A 72 -2.68 -20.95 11.22
N CYS A 73 -3.02 -20.67 9.95
CA CYS A 73 -3.55 -21.69 9.04
C CYS A 73 -2.73 -21.84 7.75
N ASN A 74 -1.64 -21.10 7.60
CA ASN A 74 -0.73 -21.09 6.44
C ASN A 74 -1.39 -20.87 5.08
N LYS A 75 -2.63 -20.35 5.05
CA LYS A 75 -3.35 -20.04 3.81
C LYS A 75 -3.00 -18.64 3.32
N ARG A 76 -2.56 -18.55 2.07
CA ARG A 76 -2.41 -17.28 1.34
C ARG A 76 -3.79 -16.78 0.91
N GLN A 77 -4.16 -15.60 1.37
CA GLN A 77 -5.50 -15.04 1.17
C GLN A 77 -5.41 -13.55 0.80
N PRO A 78 -6.43 -13.01 0.12
CA PRO A 78 -6.49 -11.58 -0.21
C PRO A 78 -6.61 -10.70 1.03
N LEU A 79 -6.16 -9.44 0.93
CA LEU A 79 -6.13 -8.49 2.06
C LEU A 79 -7.50 -8.27 2.74
N ASP A 80 -8.63 -8.44 2.04
CA ASP A 80 -9.98 -8.31 2.60
C ASP A 80 -10.27 -9.33 3.71
N LYS A 81 -9.59 -10.49 3.68
CA LYS A 81 -9.66 -11.53 4.72
C LYS A 81 -8.81 -11.22 5.95
N PHE A 82 -8.10 -10.10 5.96
CA PHE A 82 -7.28 -9.61 7.08
C PHE A 82 -7.78 -8.24 7.56
N ALA A 83 -7.84 -8.06 8.89
CA ALA A 83 -8.09 -6.75 9.48
C ALA A 83 -7.00 -5.75 9.08
N LYS A 84 -7.33 -4.46 8.96
CA LYS A 84 -6.36 -3.42 8.51
C LYS A 84 -5.09 -3.40 9.39
N SER A 85 -5.23 -3.59 10.69
CA SER A 85 -4.12 -3.69 11.64
C SER A 85 -3.16 -4.85 11.34
N GLN A 86 -3.69 -5.99 10.89
CA GLN A 86 -2.92 -7.18 10.53
C GLN A 86 -2.16 -7.03 9.21
N ARG A 87 -2.46 -6.02 8.39
CA ARG A 87 -1.81 -5.83 7.07
C ARG A 87 -0.43 -5.18 7.15
N ARG A 88 -0.12 -4.51 8.27
CA ARG A 88 1.17 -3.81 8.46
C ARG A 88 2.32 -4.78 8.76
N ASN A 89 2.03 -5.90 9.43
CA ASN A 89 3.01 -6.95 9.70
C ASN A 89 2.60 -8.25 9.01
N ALA A 90 3.11 -8.47 7.80
CA ALA A 90 2.80 -9.62 6.97
C ALA A 90 3.25 -10.96 7.58
N GLU A 91 4.32 -10.99 8.38
CA GLU A 91 4.91 -12.22 8.90
C GLU A 91 4.09 -12.81 10.07
N LYS A 92 3.38 -11.96 10.81
CA LYS A 92 2.56 -12.31 11.97
C LYS A 92 1.06 -12.13 11.71
N ALA A 93 0.67 -11.95 10.45
CA ALA A 93 -0.70 -11.66 10.08
C ALA A 93 -1.62 -12.85 10.39
N ARG A 94 -2.76 -12.59 11.02
CA ARG A 94 -3.84 -13.57 11.24
C ARG A 94 -5.07 -13.22 10.42
N CYS A 95 -5.63 -14.20 9.73
CA CYS A 95 -6.89 -14.00 8.99
C CYS A 95 -8.06 -13.88 9.96
N ARG A 96 -9.14 -13.19 9.53
CA ARG A 96 -10.32 -12.93 10.37
C ARG A 96 -10.92 -14.21 10.94
N LYS A 97 -10.96 -15.29 10.15
CA LYS A 97 -11.47 -16.60 10.60
C LYS A 97 -10.68 -17.19 11.77
N CYS A 98 -9.35 -17.05 11.77
CA CYS A 98 -8.51 -17.58 12.85
C CYS A 98 -8.60 -16.72 14.12
N ILE A 99 -8.83 -15.41 13.97
CA ILE A 99 -9.09 -14.53 15.11
C ILE A 99 -10.43 -14.87 15.75
N GLU A 100 -11.50 -14.94 14.95
CA GLU A 100 -12.85 -15.28 15.43
C GLU A 100 -12.90 -16.67 16.06
N LYS A 101 -12.18 -17.66 15.49
CA LYS A 101 -12.09 -19.00 16.08
C LYS A 101 -11.48 -18.95 17.48
N ARG A 102 -10.37 -18.21 17.66
CA ARG A 102 -9.72 -18.06 18.98
C ARG A 102 -10.66 -17.39 19.98
N GLU A 103 -11.30 -16.30 19.58
CA GLU A 103 -12.22 -15.57 20.47
C GLU A 103 -13.38 -16.46 20.95
N LYS A 104 -13.88 -17.37 20.11
CA LYS A 104 -14.91 -18.34 20.51
C LYS A 104 -14.41 -19.42 21.47
N GLU A 105 -13.15 -19.85 21.31
CA GLU A 105 -12.54 -20.86 22.19
C GLU A 105 -12.19 -20.27 23.56
N ASP A 106 -11.73 -19.01 23.61
CA ASP A 106 -11.36 -18.34 24.87
C ASP A 106 -12.57 -18.03 25.77
N VAL A 107 -13.77 -17.82 25.19
CA VAL A 107 -15.00 -17.49 25.94
C VAL A 107 -15.57 -18.69 26.70
N TRP A 108 -15.21 -19.92 26.32
CA TRP A 108 -15.70 -21.14 26.98
C TRP A 108 -14.80 -21.62 28.13
N ALA A 109 -13.72 -20.90 28.45
CA ALA A 109 -12.70 -21.32 29.41
C ALA A 109 -12.85 -20.72 30.82
N SER A 110 -13.95 -20.02 31.10
CA SER A 110 -14.28 -19.53 32.45
C SER A 110 -15.41 -20.37 33.04
N ASP A 111 -15.06 -21.46 33.72
CA ASP A 111 -15.94 -22.11 34.69
C ASP A 111 -16.21 -21.11 35.83
N PRO A 112 -17.48 -20.81 36.17
CA PRO A 112 -17.78 -20.11 37.41
C PRO A 112 -17.47 -21.06 38.57
N ASP A 113 -16.45 -20.73 39.35
CA ASP A 113 -16.22 -21.31 40.68
C ASP A 113 -17.55 -21.22 41.44
N THR A 114 -18.20 -22.37 41.59
CA THR A 114 -19.47 -22.48 42.31
C THR A 114 -19.10 -22.52 43.78
N ASP A 115 -19.44 -21.45 44.52
CA ASP A 115 -19.34 -21.35 45.98
C ASP A 115 -19.85 -22.65 46.62
N SER A 116 -18.96 -23.37 47.31
CA SER A 116 -19.34 -24.44 48.23
C SER A 116 -19.53 -23.80 49.60
N ASP A 117 -20.69 -23.19 49.81
CA ASP A 117 -21.20 -22.83 51.14
C ASP A 117 -21.63 -24.12 51.84
N ASP A 118 -20.69 -24.80 52.50
CA ASP A 118 -21.00 -25.89 53.43
C ASP A 118 -21.00 -25.36 54.87
N GLU A 119 -22.10 -24.70 55.22
CA GLU A 119 -22.52 -24.42 56.59
C GLU A 119 -22.92 -25.73 57.29
N TYR A 120 -22.09 -26.20 58.23
CA TYR A 120 -22.50 -27.23 59.20
C TYR A 120 -22.17 -26.80 60.63
N ASP A 121 -23.25 -26.54 61.35
CA ASP A 121 -23.38 -26.29 62.78
C ASP A 121 -23.03 -27.57 63.58
N PHE A 122 -22.13 -27.47 64.58
CA PHE A 122 -22.04 -28.39 65.73
C PHE A 122 -21.39 -27.71 66.95
#